data_AF-A0A6A5AZG9-F1
#
_entry.id   AF-A0A6A5AZG9-F1
#
_cell.length_a   1.000
_cell.length_b   1.000
_cell.length_c   1.000
_cell.angle_alpha   90.00
_cell.angle_beta   90.00
_cell.angle_gamma   90.00
#
_symmetry.space_group_name_H-M   'P 1'
#
loop_
_entity.id
_entity.type
_entity.pdbx_description
1 polymer ?
#
loop_
_entity_poly.entity_id
_entity_poly.type
_entity_poly.pdbx_seq_one_letter_code
_entity_poly.pdbx_strand_id
1 'polypeptide(L)'
;MGNDLFWPQFNSTGTQTFVIDAFHLETNYVDSTTADHQPTAFSILDMAIQRDYSGSDTVVALKATYPRRMISEQLTSIESAIQGIHTATSVASVLKLNTAYCWLDFDRLWPVAHTQGRLERCRDRVAILL
;
A
#
# COMPACT_ATOMS: atom_id res chain seq x y z
N MET A 1 13.23 -16.96 22.31
CA MET A 1 12.41 -15.76 22.01
C MET A 1 11.73 -16.07 20.68
N GLY A 2 10.42 -16.37 20.70
CA GLY A 2 9.77 -17.18 19.66
C GLY A 2 8.82 -16.44 18.70
N ASN A 3 8.60 -15.13 18.88
CA ASN A 3 7.93 -14.26 17.93
C ASN A 3 8.29 -12.79 18.25
N ASP A 4 8.28 -11.93 17.24
CA ASP A 4 8.55 -10.48 17.38
C ASP A 4 7.34 -9.70 17.92
N LEU A 5 6.22 -10.39 18.16
CA LEU A 5 4.95 -9.82 18.64
C LEU A 5 4.82 -9.87 20.17
N PHE A 6 5.78 -10.49 20.86
CA PHE A 6 5.77 -10.73 22.32
C PHE A 6 4.49 -11.41 22.83
N TRP A 7 3.81 -12.17 21.98
CA TRP A 7 2.57 -12.87 22.35
C TRP A 7 2.89 -14.22 22.97
N PRO A 8 2.49 -14.46 24.24
CA PRO A 8 2.70 -15.74 24.88
C PRO A 8 2.03 -16.86 24.08
N GLN A 9 2.75 -17.97 23.88
CA GLN A 9 2.26 -19.16 23.17
C GLN A 9 1.92 -18.96 21.68
N PHE A 10 2.24 -17.80 21.09
CA PHE A 10 2.01 -17.58 19.66
C PHE A 10 3.10 -18.27 18.82
N ASN A 11 2.66 -19.19 17.95
CA ASN A 11 3.52 -19.94 17.05
C ASN A 11 3.73 -19.18 15.73
N SER A 12 4.94 -18.68 15.51
CA SER A 12 5.31 -17.97 14.28
C SER A 12 5.49 -18.87 13.06
N THR A 13 5.61 -20.20 13.21
CA THR A 13 5.89 -21.09 12.07
C THR A 13 4.66 -21.36 11.20
N GLY A 14 3.45 -21.30 11.78
CA GLY A 14 2.19 -21.68 11.11
C GLY A 14 1.01 -20.78 11.45
N THR A 15 0.79 -20.48 12.73
CA THR A 15 -0.33 -19.63 13.18
C THR A 15 -0.24 -18.22 12.61
N GLN A 16 0.97 -17.67 12.52
CA GLN A 16 1.20 -16.36 11.88
C GLN A 16 0.69 -16.33 10.44
N THR A 17 1.08 -17.32 9.63
CA THR A 17 0.69 -17.39 8.23
C THR A 17 -0.80 -17.65 8.07
N PHE A 18 -1.41 -18.49 8.92
CA PHE A 18 -2.86 -18.69 8.93
C PHE A 18 -3.61 -17.38 9.16
N VAL A 19 -3.23 -16.62 10.19
CA VAL A 19 -3.87 -15.34 10.51
C VAL A 19 -3.74 -14.38 9.33
N ILE A 20 -2.56 -14.26 8.72
CA ILE A 20 -2.34 -13.38 7.57
C ILE A 20 -3.19 -13.82 6.36
N ASP A 21 -3.24 -15.12 6.04
CA ASP A 21 -4.06 -15.64 4.94
C ASP A 21 -5.56 -15.40 5.17
N ALA A 22 -6.01 -15.52 6.41
CA ALA A 22 -7.37 -15.20 6.84
C ALA A 22 -7.74 -13.74 6.54
N PHE A 23 -6.89 -12.79 6.96
CA PHE A 23 -7.07 -11.37 6.63
C PHE A 23 -7.04 -11.12 5.11
N HIS A 24 -6.15 -11.80 4.38
CA HIS A 24 -6.08 -11.67 2.93
C HIS A 24 -7.35 -12.17 2.25
N LEU A 25 -7.96 -13.26 2.69
CA LEU A 25 -9.21 -13.76 2.08
C LEU A 25 -10.34 -12.73 2.19
N GLU A 26 -10.51 -12.16 3.37
CA GLU A 26 -11.55 -11.15 3.65
C GLU A 26 -11.30 -9.86 2.87
N THR A 27 -10.06 -9.33 2.91
CA THR A 27 -9.72 -8.09 2.17
C THR A 27 -9.72 -8.25 0.65
N ASN A 28 -9.44 -9.45 0.14
CA ASN A 28 -9.55 -9.74 -1.30
C ASN A 28 -10.99 -9.92 -1.78
N TYR A 29 -11.95 -10.21 -0.89
CA TYR A 29 -13.35 -10.47 -1.22
C TYR A 29 -14.23 -9.22 -1.15
N VAL A 30 -13.73 -8.08 -0.65
CA VAL A 30 -14.49 -6.82 -0.64
C VAL A 30 -14.82 -6.42 -2.09
N ASP A 31 -16.07 -6.66 -2.47
CA ASP A 31 -16.60 -6.35 -3.79
C ASP A 31 -16.90 -4.84 -3.86
N SER A 32 -16.13 -4.14 -4.69
CA SER A 32 -16.16 -2.68 -4.85
C SER A 32 -17.38 -2.16 -5.62
N THR A 33 -18.43 -2.96 -5.76
CA THR A 33 -19.66 -2.57 -6.50
C THR A 33 -20.61 -1.74 -5.65
N THR A 34 -20.39 -1.69 -4.33
CA THR A 34 -21.15 -0.81 -3.43
C THR A 34 -20.23 0.28 -2.90
N ALA A 35 -20.70 1.53 -2.94
CA ALA A 35 -19.96 2.70 -2.47
C ALA A 35 -19.62 2.65 -0.96
N ASP A 36 -20.08 1.61 -0.25
CA ASP A 36 -19.89 1.42 1.17
C ASP A 36 -18.77 0.39 1.41
N HIS A 37 -17.53 0.89 1.44
CA HIS A 37 -16.32 0.10 1.72
C HIS A 37 -16.22 -0.23 3.23
N GLN A 38 -17.32 -0.65 3.85
CA GLN A 38 -17.27 -1.05 5.25
C GLN A 38 -16.66 -2.46 5.32
N PRO A 39 -15.53 -2.65 6.02
CA PRO A 39 -15.05 -3.99 6.30
C PRO A 39 -16.14 -4.72 7.07
N THR A 40 -16.65 -5.80 6.47
CA THR A 40 -17.55 -6.70 7.20
C THR A 40 -16.77 -7.30 8.34
N ALA A 41 -17.27 -7.14 9.57
CA ALA A 41 -16.66 -7.78 10.72
C ALA A 41 -16.67 -9.29 10.48
N PHE A 42 -15.49 -9.91 10.56
CA PHE A 42 -15.33 -11.34 10.44
C PHE A 42 -14.60 -11.88 11.66
N SER A 43 -14.86 -13.15 11.97
CA SER A 43 -14.21 -13.87 13.06
C SER A 43 -13.21 -14.86 12.48
N ILE A 44 -11.96 -14.79 12.95
CA ILE A 44 -10.92 -15.76 12.58
C ILE A 44 -11.31 -17.19 12.99
N LEU A 45 -12.11 -17.32 14.05
CA LEU A 45 -12.56 -18.62 14.55
C LEU A 45 -13.56 -19.30 13.61
N ASP A 46 -14.24 -18.53 12.76
CA ASP A 46 -15.24 -19.04 11.81
C ASP A 46 -14.64 -19.31 10.42
N MET A 47 -13.34 -19.05 10.23
CA MET A 47 -12.66 -19.27 8.97
C MET A 47 -12.06 -20.66 8.84
N ALA A 48 -12.30 -21.27 7.68
CA ALA A 48 -11.69 -22.53 7.28
C ALA A 48 -10.89 -22.32 5.98
N ILE A 49 -9.56 -22.41 6.07
CA ILE A 49 -8.66 -22.30 4.91
C ILE A 49 -8.13 -23.69 4.59
N GLN A 50 -8.37 -24.16 3.36
CA GLN A 50 -7.87 -25.46 2.88
C GLN A 50 -6.37 -25.38 2.58
N ARG A 51 -5.56 -25.43 3.64
CA ARG A 51 -4.09 -25.37 3.58
C ARG A 51 -3.45 -26.02 4.81
N ASP A 52 -2.29 -26.63 4.61
CA ASP A 52 -1.48 -27.16 5.70
C ASP A 52 -0.62 -26.05 6.34
N TYR A 53 -0.88 -25.77 7.62
CA TYR A 53 -0.13 -24.82 8.45
C TYR A 53 0.76 -25.51 9.50
N SER A 54 0.88 -26.84 9.47
CA SER A 54 1.69 -27.60 10.42
C SER A 54 3.21 -27.55 10.13
N GLY A 55 3.59 -27.05 8.96
CA GLY A 55 4.99 -26.91 8.56
C GLY A 55 5.79 -25.93 9.42
N SER A 56 7.10 -26.12 9.45
CA SER A 56 8.04 -25.20 10.13
C SER A 56 8.27 -23.90 9.35
N ASP A 57 7.90 -23.86 8.08
CA ASP A 57 8.12 -22.73 7.16
C ASP A 57 6.89 -22.60 6.24
N THR A 58 5.86 -21.91 6.72
CA THR A 58 4.63 -21.65 5.96
C THR A 58 4.73 -20.28 5.28
N VAL A 59 4.39 -20.21 3.98
CA VAL A 59 4.52 -18.98 3.18
C VAL A 59 3.17 -18.27 3.09
N VAL A 60 3.11 -16.95 3.21
CA VAL A 60 1.84 -16.21 3.05
C VAL A 60 1.32 -16.29 1.61
N ALA A 61 0.03 -16.57 1.43
CA ALA A 61 -0.63 -16.53 0.13
C ALA A 61 -1.02 -15.07 -0.22
N LEU A 62 -0.39 -14.51 -1.24
CA LEU A 62 -0.68 -13.16 -1.76
C LEU A 62 -1.31 -13.25 -3.15
N LYS A 63 -2.44 -12.58 -3.35
CA LYS A 63 -3.00 -12.39 -4.69
C LYS A 63 -2.23 -11.28 -5.40
N ALA A 64 -1.30 -11.64 -6.28
CA ALA A 64 -0.45 -10.68 -7.00
C ALA A 64 -1.25 -9.65 -7.84
N THR A 65 -2.49 -9.98 -8.21
CA THR A 65 -3.39 -9.10 -8.97
C THR A 65 -4.10 -8.06 -8.12
N TYR A 66 -4.20 -8.26 -6.79
CA TYR A 66 -4.96 -7.37 -5.92
C TYR A 66 -4.45 -5.92 -5.93
N PRO A 67 -3.13 -5.63 -5.77
CA PRO A 67 -2.64 -4.26 -5.84
C PRO A 67 -2.92 -3.58 -7.19
N ARG A 68 -2.85 -4.34 -8.28
CA ARG A 68 -3.18 -3.82 -9.62
C ARG A 68 -4.67 -3.49 -9.74
N ARG A 69 -5.55 -4.37 -9.27
CA ARG A 69 -6.99 -4.12 -9.22
C ARG A 69 -7.30 -2.85 -8.42
N MET A 70 -6.71 -2.70 -7.25
CA MET A 70 -6.87 -1.50 -6.41
C MET A 70 -6.54 -0.23 -7.19
N ILE A 71 -5.40 -0.17 -7.87
CA ILE A 71 -4.97 1.02 -8.61
C ILE A 71 -5.79 1.23 -9.89
N SER A 72 -6.16 0.17 -10.60
CA SER A 72 -6.82 0.26 -11.91
C SER A 72 -8.35 0.38 -11.85
N GLU A 73 -8.99 -0.09 -10.78
CA GLU A 73 -10.45 -0.16 -10.68
C GLU A 73 -11.00 0.66 -9.52
N GLN A 74 -10.32 0.72 -8.37
CA GLN A 74 -10.88 1.29 -7.13
C GLN A 74 -10.35 2.70 -6.82
N LEU A 75 -9.04 2.90 -6.89
CA LEU A 75 -8.33 4.14 -6.56
C LEU A 75 -8.12 5.01 -7.81
N THR A 76 -9.16 5.14 -8.62
CA THR A 76 -9.10 5.83 -9.93
C THR A 76 -9.57 7.29 -9.85
N SER A 77 -10.24 7.68 -8.77
CA SER A 77 -10.76 9.05 -8.59
C SER A 77 -9.69 10.00 -8.06
N ILE A 78 -9.82 11.29 -8.38
CA ILE A 78 -8.91 12.34 -7.88
C ILE A 78 -9.04 12.47 -6.36
N GLU A 79 -10.24 12.32 -5.82
CA GLU A 79 -10.53 12.39 -4.39
C GLU A 79 -9.76 11.31 -3.62
N SER A 80 -9.74 10.08 -4.14
CA SER A 80 -8.98 8.97 -3.54
C SER A 80 -7.48 9.25 -3.55
N ALA A 81 -6.96 9.87 -4.61
CA ALA A 81 -5.56 10.29 -4.70
C ALA A 81 -5.23 11.40 -3.69
N ILE A 82 -6.08 12.42 -3.56
CA ILE A 82 -5.90 13.52 -2.60
C ILE A 82 -5.90 12.95 -1.17
N GLN A 83 -6.87 12.11 -0.83
CA GLN A 83 -6.96 11.50 0.49
C GLN A 83 -5.75 10.61 0.78
N GLY A 84 -5.30 9.80 -0.19
CA GLY A 84 -4.09 8.98 -0.08
C GLY A 84 -2.83 9.81 0.21
N ILE A 85 -2.66 10.96 -0.48
CA ILE A 85 -1.54 11.87 -0.22
C ILE A 85 -1.64 12.50 1.18
N HIS A 86 -2.83 12.93 1.60
CA HIS A 86 -3.04 13.56 2.91
C HIS A 86 -2.83 12.60 4.08
N THR A 87 -3.11 11.31 3.87
CA THR A 87 -2.97 10.27 4.89
C THR A 87 -1.60 9.60 4.87
N ALA A 88 -0.72 9.93 3.92
CA ALA A 88 0.64 9.46 3.86
C ALA A 88 1.50 10.13 4.96
N THR A 89 1.43 9.60 6.18
CA THR A 89 2.08 10.18 7.36
C THR A 89 3.50 9.69 7.61
N SER A 90 3.91 8.59 6.99
CA SER A 90 5.26 8.02 7.20
C SER A 90 6.28 8.60 6.23
N VAL A 91 7.52 8.81 6.69
CA VAL A 91 8.66 9.24 5.86
C VAL A 91 8.84 8.27 4.69
N ALA A 92 8.72 6.96 4.94
CA ALA A 92 8.82 5.95 3.90
C ALA A 92 7.71 6.05 2.84
N SER A 93 6.50 6.48 3.22
CA SER A 93 5.40 6.72 2.29
C SER A 93 5.67 7.95 1.43
N VAL A 94 6.16 9.04 2.02
CA VAL A 94 6.48 10.29 1.31
C VAL A 94 7.61 10.09 0.29
N LEU A 95 8.67 9.35 0.66
CA LEU A 95 9.79 9.05 -0.24
C LEU A 95 9.39 8.16 -1.43
N LYS A 96 8.27 7.44 -1.34
CA LYS A 96 7.72 6.61 -2.43
C LYS A 96 6.77 7.39 -3.34
N LEU A 97 6.44 8.64 -3.02
CA LEU A 97 5.63 9.48 -3.90
C LEU A 97 6.46 9.87 -5.12
N ASN A 98 5.94 9.54 -6.30
CA ASN A 98 6.50 10.02 -7.56
C ASN A 98 6.39 11.55 -7.59
N THR A 99 7.46 12.22 -7.20
CA THR A 99 7.53 13.67 -7.19
C THR A 99 8.17 14.15 -8.47
N ALA A 100 7.50 15.13 -9.05
CA ALA A 100 7.85 15.64 -10.34
C ALA A 100 8.82 16.82 -10.13
N TYR A 101 10.10 16.52 -9.88
CA TYR A 101 11.15 17.50 -9.63
C TYR A 101 11.28 18.54 -10.75
N CYS A 102 11.81 19.73 -10.42
CA CYS A 102 11.98 20.83 -11.35
C CYS A 102 13.42 21.01 -11.85
N TRP A 103 14.39 20.82 -10.96
CA TRP A 103 15.82 21.05 -11.23
C TRP A 103 16.66 19.92 -10.64
N LEU A 104 17.78 19.63 -11.29
CA LEU A 104 18.78 18.68 -10.80
C LEU A 104 19.75 19.33 -9.79
N ASP A 105 19.88 20.66 -9.84
CA ASP A 105 20.87 21.43 -9.09
C ASP A 105 20.23 22.64 -8.38
N PHE A 106 20.91 23.12 -7.34
CA PHE A 106 20.48 24.28 -6.56
C PHE A 106 20.54 25.59 -7.36
N ASP A 107 21.46 25.69 -8.32
CA ASP A 107 21.65 26.89 -9.15
C ASP A 107 20.61 27.00 -10.28
N ARG A 108 19.71 26.01 -10.40
CA ARG A 108 18.65 25.95 -11.41
C ARG A 108 19.20 26.07 -12.83
N LEU A 109 20.31 25.39 -13.10
CA LEU A 109 20.93 25.36 -14.42
C LEU A 109 20.40 24.22 -15.28
N TRP A 110 20.00 23.11 -14.65
CA TRP A 110 19.61 21.88 -15.32
C TRP A 110 18.13 21.53 -15.06
N PRO A 111 17.20 22.05 -15.89
CA PRO A 111 15.78 21.77 -15.73
C PRO A 111 15.44 20.33 -16.13
N VAL A 112 14.61 19.67 -15.33
CA VAL A 112 14.12 18.29 -15.58
C VAL A 112 12.63 18.22 -15.95
N ALA A 113 11.99 19.37 -16.14
CA ALA A 113 10.59 19.45 -16.57
C ALA A 113 10.38 18.89 -17.99
N HIS A 114 9.44 17.95 -18.16
CA HIS A 114 9.18 17.30 -19.46
C HIS A 114 8.38 18.14 -20.47
N THR A 115 7.83 19.28 -20.08
CA THR A 115 7.04 20.16 -20.96
C THR A 115 7.36 21.62 -20.70
N GLN A 116 7.22 22.46 -21.74
CA GLN A 116 7.47 23.91 -21.62
C GLN A 116 6.57 24.56 -20.56
N GLY A 117 5.27 24.27 -20.57
CA GLY A 117 4.35 24.83 -19.57
C GLY A 117 4.67 24.40 -18.13
N ARG A 118 5.30 23.23 -17.93
CA ARG A 118 5.80 22.83 -16.60
C ARG A 118 7.10 23.54 -16.25
N LEU A 119 7.98 23.75 -17.22
CA LEU A 119 9.20 24.54 -17.02
C LEU A 119 8.88 25.98 -16.60
N GLU A 120 7.86 26.60 -17.20
CA GLU A 120 7.37 27.93 -16.80
C GLU A 120 6.88 27.91 -15.34
N ARG A 121 6.02 26.96 -14.95
CA ARG A 121 5.59 26.81 -13.54
C ARG A 121 6.75 26.58 -12.56
N CYS A 122 7.76 25.81 -12.98
CA CYS A 122 8.97 25.55 -12.17
C CYS A 122 9.83 26.81 -11.96
N ARG A 123 9.73 27.81 -12.86
CA ARG A 123 10.36 29.12 -12.68
C ARG A 123 9.54 30.01 -11.74
N ASP A 124 8.22 29.89 -11.80
CA ASP A 124 7.29 30.79 -11.09
C ASP A 124 6.99 30.39 -9.61
N ARG A 125 7.23 29.14 -9.20
CA ARG A 125 6.90 28.63 -7.84
C ARG A 125 8.11 28.11 -7.07
N VAL A 126 7.98 28.03 -5.73
CA VAL A 126 8.98 27.39 -4.83
C VAL A 126 9.27 25.97 -5.34
N ALA A 127 10.52 25.75 -5.75
CA ALA A 127 10.94 24.56 -6.47
C ALA A 127 11.17 23.37 -5.52
N ILE A 128 10.68 22.20 -5.92
CA ILE A 128 11.09 20.92 -5.31
C ILE A 128 12.35 20.47 -6.06
N LEU A 129 13.46 20.42 -5.34
CA LEU A 129 14.77 19.98 -5.81
C LEU A 129 14.91 18.47 -5.63
N LEU A 130 15.64 17.86 -6.57
CA LEU A 130 15.94 16.43 -6.55
C LEU A 130 16.97 16.09 -5.46
#